data_AF-A0A7X7VSA6-F1
#
_entry.id   AF-A0A7X7VSA6-F1
#
_cell.length_a   1.000
_cell.length_b   1.000
_cell.length_c   1.000
_cell.angle_alpha   90.00
_cell.angle_beta   90.00
_cell.angle_gamma   90.00
#
_symmetry.space_group_name_H-M   'P 1'
#
loop_
_entity.id
_entity.type
_entity.pdbx_description
1 polymer ?
#
loop_
_entity_poly.entity_id
_entity_poly.type
_entity_poly.pdbx_seq_one_letter_code
_entity_poly.pdbx_strand_id
1 'polypeptide(L)'
;AVVSSVLVIWGVLTVAVVMRRGYRFAFTALLPCSMLAGIGAGYTVQLLQKQKLAFRYLPELLWILIGAAVFSVLLILYGWIPSLIGLVVIMVLYFTEVYAGAKMQWPRCILSVVLCITMLFPSGTYDYAAVASTDPLVDDAEKTMMDWIRDHTEDNAIIASWWDYGYYYQYESERRTLADGSTYSGQAFSRLGAALMAENPDDSAKLFRELAGDDTAPIYLVLTPEVISRSSVIAYYGLWDATTGTSNAPDSLDIEKYTMLSLYYGDSSTQTAFTKVYEAEDPDQGNQKMMVWKIN
;
A
#
# COMPACT_ATOMS: atom_id res chain seq x y z
N ALA A 1 32.31 -6.14 8.34
CA ALA A 1 32.44 -4.72 8.74
C ALA A 1 31.69 -3.83 7.76
N VAL A 2 32.16 -3.66 6.52
CA VAL A 2 31.56 -2.75 5.52
C VAL A 2 30.07 -3.03 5.23
N VAL A 3 29.70 -4.30 4.99
CA VAL A 3 28.29 -4.69 4.75
C VAL A 3 27.38 -4.36 5.94
N SER A 4 27.84 -4.63 7.16
CA SER A 4 27.12 -4.32 8.38
C SER A 4 26.90 -2.81 8.55
N SER A 5 27.90 -1.99 8.22
CA SER A 5 27.81 -0.53 8.29
C SER A 5 26.81 0.03 7.29
N VAL A 6 26.77 -0.48 6.05
CA VAL A 6 25.81 -0.05 5.02
C VAL A 6 24.39 -0.44 5.40
N LEU A 7 24.17 -1.66 5.91
CA LEU A 7 22.85 -2.11 6.36
C LEU A 7 22.35 -1.33 7.57
N VAL A 8 23.24 -0.93 8.49
CA VAL A 8 22.89 -0.06 9.63
C VAL A 8 22.50 1.33 9.15
N ILE A 9 23.26 1.93 8.23
CA ILE A 9 22.93 3.25 7.65
C ILE A 9 21.57 3.19 6.94
N TRP A 10 21.33 2.13 6.17
CA TRP A 10 20.05 1.91 5.50
C TRP A 10 18.91 1.77 6.52
N GLY A 11 19.04 0.90 7.52
CA GLY A 11 18.03 0.73 8.55
C GLY A 11 17.72 2.04 9.30
N VAL A 12 18.75 2.83 9.63
CA VAL A 12 18.60 4.13 10.30
C VAL A 12 17.90 5.14 9.39
N LEU A 13 18.28 5.24 8.11
CA LEU A 13 17.62 6.14 7.15
C LEU A 13 16.15 5.76 6.95
N THR A 14 15.85 4.47 6.83
CA THR A 14 14.48 4.00 6.67
C THR A 14 13.61 4.34 7.88
N VAL A 15 14.11 4.11 9.10
CA VAL A 15 13.37 4.44 10.33
C VAL A 15 13.27 5.94 10.56
N ALA A 16 14.36 6.69 10.35
CA ALA A 16 14.42 8.11 10.68
C ALA A 16 13.76 9.03 9.64
N VAL A 17 13.78 8.64 8.35
CA VAL A 17 13.31 9.49 7.24
C VAL A 17 12.06 8.91 6.61
N VAL A 18 12.04 7.62 6.28
CA VAL A 18 10.99 7.01 5.46
C VAL A 18 9.75 6.67 6.29
N MET A 19 9.91 6.07 7.48
CA MET A 19 8.78 5.74 8.37
C MET A 19 8.02 6.96 8.89
N ARG A 20 8.63 8.16 8.89
CA ARG A 20 7.92 9.40 9.23
C ARG A 20 6.79 9.73 8.25
N ARG A 21 6.86 9.21 7.01
CA ARG A 21 5.82 9.38 5.98
C ARG A 21 4.69 8.34 6.07
N GLY A 22 4.76 7.42 7.04
CA GLY A 22 3.71 6.45 7.32
C GLY A 22 4.23 5.04 7.58
N TYR A 23 3.46 4.25 8.34
CA TYR A 23 3.84 2.90 8.77
C TYR A 23 3.96 1.89 7.61
N ARG A 24 3.31 2.15 6.46
CA ARG A 24 3.33 1.30 5.26
C ARG A 24 4.73 1.10 4.68
N PHE A 25 5.66 2.01 4.95
CA PHE A 25 7.06 1.87 4.52
C PHE A 25 7.88 0.96 5.43
N ALA A 26 7.30 0.39 6.49
CA ALA A 26 8.00 -0.55 7.38
C ALA A 26 8.58 -1.76 6.63
N PHE A 27 7.95 -2.16 5.52
CA PHE A 27 8.47 -3.21 4.65
C PHE A 27 9.87 -2.89 4.08
N THR A 28 10.17 -1.62 3.80
CA THR A 28 11.50 -1.20 3.30
C THR A 28 12.60 -1.34 4.37
N ALA A 29 12.24 -1.43 5.66
CA ALA A 29 13.16 -1.73 6.75
C ALA A 29 13.33 -3.25 6.95
N LEU A 30 12.44 -4.07 6.40
CA LEU A 30 12.41 -5.52 6.64
C LEU A 30 13.66 -6.21 6.08
N LEU A 31 14.11 -5.85 4.89
CA LEU A 31 15.30 -6.42 4.26
C LEU A 31 16.59 -6.10 5.04
N PRO A 32 16.93 -4.83 5.35
CA PRO A 32 18.14 -4.55 6.13
C PRO A 32 18.08 -5.14 7.55
N CYS A 33 16.91 -5.13 8.20
CA CYS A 33 16.75 -5.72 9.53
C CYS A 33 16.89 -7.24 9.54
N SER A 34 16.33 -7.95 8.55
CA SER A 34 16.46 -9.41 8.44
C SER A 34 17.89 -9.85 8.12
N MET A 35 18.61 -9.11 7.28
CA MET A 35 20.02 -9.37 7.01
C MET A 35 20.90 -9.11 8.24
N LEU A 36 20.66 -8.03 8.98
CA LEU A 36 21.36 -7.75 10.24
C LEU A 36 21.09 -8.82 11.30
N ALA A 37 19.86 -9.32 11.39
CA ALA A 37 19.49 -10.43 12.27
C ALA A 37 20.23 -11.73 11.88
N GLY A 38 20.32 -12.05 10.59
CA GLY A 38 21.08 -13.20 10.09
C GLY A 38 22.58 -13.11 10.39
N ILE A 39 23.18 -11.93 10.21
CA ILE A 39 24.59 -11.67 10.56
C ILE A 39 24.80 -11.83 12.08
N GLY A 40 23.88 -11.30 12.90
CA GLY A 40 23.92 -11.43 14.36
C GLY A 40 23.81 -12.88 14.83
N ALA A 41 22.92 -13.67 14.21
CA ALA A 41 22.80 -15.10 14.46
C ALA A 41 24.11 -15.85 14.14
N GLY A 42 24.74 -15.54 13.01
CA GLY A 42 26.04 -16.12 12.63
C GLY A 42 27.16 -15.83 13.63
N TYR A 43 27.22 -14.60 14.17
CA TYR A 43 28.20 -14.23 15.20
C TYR A 43 27.94 -14.97 16.53
N THR A 44 26.66 -15.14 16.87
CA THR A 44 26.24 -15.89 18.05
C THR A 44 26.62 -17.37 17.93
N VAL A 45 26.44 -17.98 16.76
CA VAL A 45 26.87 -19.35 16.46
C VAL A 45 28.40 -19.50 16.57
N GLN A 46 29.19 -18.52 16.10
CA GLN A 46 30.65 -18.56 16.25
C GLN A 46 31.11 -18.46 17.70
N LEU A 47 30.43 -17.65 18.51
CA LEU A 47 30.66 -17.58 19.97
C LEU A 47 30.29 -18.90 20.66
N LEU A 48 29.21 -19.56 20.21
CA LEU A 48 28.76 -20.85 20.72
C LEU A 48 29.70 -22.00 20.31
N GLN A 49 30.25 -22.01 19.09
CA GLN A 49 31.22 -23.01 18.65
C GLN A 49 32.51 -23.01 19.49
N LYS A 50 32.85 -21.88 20.13
CA LYS A 50 33.97 -21.81 21.08
C LYS A 50 33.68 -22.46 22.43
N GLN A 51 32.42 -22.72 22.78
CA GLN A 51 32.04 -23.42 24.02
C GLN A 51 31.33 -24.75 23.71
N LYS A 52 32.06 -25.86 23.89
CA LYS A 52 31.56 -27.24 23.72
C LYS A 52 30.41 -27.54 24.69
N LEU A 53 29.16 -27.28 24.31
CA LEU A 53 28.01 -27.71 25.10
C LEU A 53 26.91 -28.32 24.20
N ALA A 54 26.88 -29.65 24.18
CA ALA A 54 26.14 -30.43 23.20
C ALA A 54 24.63 -30.64 23.48
N PHE A 55 24.05 -29.97 24.49
CA PHE A 55 22.62 -30.09 24.85
C PHE A 55 21.78 -28.85 24.47
N ARG A 56 22.38 -27.87 23.80
CA ARG A 56 21.80 -26.54 23.50
C ARG A 56 21.25 -26.41 22.08
N TYR A 57 21.03 -27.50 21.34
CA TYR A 57 20.61 -27.48 19.92
C TYR A 57 19.09 -27.46 19.66
N LEU A 58 18.28 -27.47 20.72
CA LEU A 58 16.82 -27.37 20.65
C LEU A 58 16.31 -26.01 20.12
N PRO A 59 16.90 -24.85 20.53
CA PRO A 59 16.52 -23.54 20.00
C PRO A 59 16.88 -23.37 18.51
N GLU A 60 17.98 -23.96 18.06
CA GLU A 60 18.43 -23.84 16.65
C GLU A 60 17.55 -24.67 15.71
N LEU A 61 17.06 -25.83 16.14
CA LEU A 61 16.03 -26.58 15.42
C LEU A 61 14.72 -25.79 15.33
N LEU A 62 14.32 -25.12 16.43
CA LEU A 62 13.16 -24.23 16.49
C LEU A 62 13.31 -23.02 15.56
N TRP A 63 14.49 -22.41 15.46
CA TRP A 63 14.75 -21.30 14.55
C TRP A 63 14.73 -21.70 13.08
N ILE A 64 15.23 -22.89 12.73
CA ILE A 64 15.13 -23.44 11.37
C ILE A 64 13.67 -23.70 11.00
N LEU A 65 12.86 -24.21 11.94
CA LEU A 65 11.42 -24.44 11.72
C LEU A 65 10.64 -23.13 11.59
N ILE A 66 10.96 -22.11 12.38
CA ILE A 66 10.35 -20.76 12.25
C ILE A 66 10.76 -20.11 10.93
N GLY A 67 12.04 -20.21 10.55
CA GLY A 67 12.53 -19.72 9.26
C GLY A 67 11.87 -20.44 8.08
N ALA A 68 11.71 -21.76 8.16
CA ALA A 68 11.02 -22.55 7.15
C ALA A 68 9.52 -22.19 7.06
N ALA A 69 8.85 -21.93 8.19
CA ALA A 69 7.44 -21.51 8.21
C ALA A 69 7.25 -20.11 7.60
N VAL A 70 8.10 -19.14 7.97
CA VAL A 70 8.09 -17.79 7.38
C VAL A 70 8.40 -17.83 5.88
N PHE A 71 9.37 -18.65 5.48
CA PHE A 71 9.72 -18.86 4.07
C PHE A 71 8.58 -19.53 3.28
N SER A 72 7.84 -20.47 3.90
CA SER A 72 6.68 -21.14 3.29
C SER A 72 5.52 -20.17 3.08
N VAL A 73 5.30 -19.21 4.00
CA VAL A 73 4.29 -18.14 3.84
C VAL A 73 4.67 -17.18 2.72
N LEU A 74 5.97 -16.87 2.57
CA LEU A 74 6.47 -16.02 1.48
C LEU A 74 6.40 -16.73 0.11
N LEU A 75 6.58 -18.05 0.08
CA LEU A 75 6.42 -18.92 -1.10
C LEU A 75 4.99 -18.90 -1.65
N ILE A 76 3.98 -18.85 -0.78
CA ILE A 76 2.56 -18.78 -1.15
C ILE A 76 2.22 -17.43 -1.81
N LEU A 77 2.93 -16.36 -1.44
CA LEU A 77 2.62 -14.99 -1.87
C LEU A 77 3.36 -14.53 -3.15
N TYR A 78 4.57 -15.03 -3.42
CA TYR A 78 5.45 -14.43 -4.46
C TYR A 78 6.09 -15.41 -5.46
N GLY A 79 5.70 -16.69 -5.45
CA GLY A 79 6.12 -17.67 -6.45
C GLY A 79 7.45 -18.38 -6.14
N TRP A 80 7.57 -19.59 -6.68
CA TRP A 80 8.45 -20.65 -6.16
C TRP A 80 9.86 -20.71 -6.80
N ILE A 81 10.07 -20.03 -7.92
CA ILE A 81 11.28 -20.22 -8.77
C ILE A 81 12.54 -19.55 -8.18
N PRO A 82 12.53 -18.27 -7.73
CA PRO A 82 13.74 -17.63 -7.18
C PRO A 82 14.20 -18.27 -5.87
N SER A 83 13.23 -18.73 -5.06
CA SER A 83 13.43 -19.41 -3.78
C SER A 83 14.14 -20.76 -3.93
N LEU A 84 13.85 -21.52 -4.99
CA LEU A 84 14.53 -22.79 -5.28
C LEU A 84 16.00 -22.60 -5.66
N ILE A 85 16.32 -21.56 -6.41
CA ILE A 85 17.70 -21.28 -6.85
C ILE A 85 18.57 -20.94 -5.65
N GLY A 86 18.07 -20.11 -4.72
CA GLY A 86 18.78 -19.80 -3.47
C GLY A 86 19.03 -21.04 -2.60
N LEU A 87 18.05 -21.93 -2.51
CA LEU A 87 18.14 -23.17 -1.71
C LEU A 87 19.15 -24.16 -2.28
N VAL A 88 19.18 -24.33 -3.61
CA VAL A 88 20.17 -25.17 -4.32
C VAL A 88 21.58 -24.64 -4.11
N VAL A 89 21.79 -23.32 -4.20
CA VAL A 89 23.11 -22.72 -3.99
C VAL A 89 23.59 -22.90 -2.56
N ILE A 90 22.72 -22.70 -1.55
CA ILE A 90 23.07 -22.93 -0.13
C ILE A 90 23.42 -24.40 0.12
N MET A 91 22.67 -25.34 -0.48
CA MET A 91 22.95 -26.78 -0.39
C MET A 91 24.32 -27.14 -0.98
N VAL A 92 24.67 -26.62 -2.16
CA VAL A 92 25.96 -26.88 -2.80
C VAL A 92 27.12 -26.32 -1.96
N LEU A 93 26.95 -25.16 -1.34
CA LEU A 93 27.96 -24.56 -0.47
C LEU A 93 28.15 -25.33 0.83
N TYR A 94 27.06 -25.73 1.48
CA TYR A 94 27.13 -26.60 2.66
C TYR A 94 27.83 -27.92 2.32
N PHE A 95 27.50 -28.52 1.17
CA PHE A 95 28.10 -29.77 0.73
C PHE A 95 29.61 -29.63 0.49
N THR A 96 30.06 -28.57 -0.18
CA THR A 96 31.49 -28.32 -0.42
C THR A 96 32.27 -28.05 0.86
N GLU A 97 31.67 -27.40 1.86
CA GLU A 97 32.32 -27.17 3.15
C GLU A 97 32.45 -28.43 3.99
N VAL A 98 31.41 -29.25 4.02
CA VAL A 98 31.36 -30.46 4.85
C VAL A 98 32.18 -31.59 4.24
N TYR A 99 32.12 -31.78 2.91
CA TYR A 99 32.76 -32.92 2.25
C TYR A 99 34.11 -32.59 1.61
N ALA A 100 34.31 -31.38 1.08
CA ALA A 100 35.58 -31.03 0.44
C ALA A 100 36.59 -30.37 1.40
N GLY A 101 36.20 -30.06 2.65
CA GLY A 101 37.09 -29.53 3.69
C GLY A 101 37.71 -28.15 3.38
N ALA A 102 37.29 -27.51 2.29
CA ALA A 102 37.84 -26.24 1.82
C ALA A 102 37.32 -25.07 2.68
N LYS A 103 38.12 -24.63 3.65
CA LYS A 103 37.87 -23.40 4.44
C LYS A 103 38.16 -22.14 3.61
N MET A 104 37.37 -21.89 2.58
CA MET A 104 37.56 -20.77 1.64
C MET A 104 36.73 -19.55 2.07
N GLN A 105 37.37 -18.60 2.77
CA GLN A 105 36.73 -17.44 3.40
C GLN A 105 36.34 -16.33 2.40
N TRP A 106 37.18 -16.11 1.39
CA TRP A 106 37.02 -15.03 0.40
C TRP A 106 35.99 -15.33 -0.69
N PRO A 107 35.88 -16.57 -1.22
CA PRO A 107 34.80 -16.95 -2.14
C PRO A 107 33.42 -16.83 -1.51
N ARG A 108 33.28 -17.06 -0.19
CA ARG A 108 32.02 -16.82 0.54
C ARG A 108 31.63 -15.35 0.52
N CYS A 109 32.56 -14.44 0.80
CA CYS A 109 32.28 -13.01 0.74
C CYS A 109 31.89 -12.56 -0.68
N ILE A 110 32.62 -13.02 -1.69
CA ILE A 110 32.33 -12.71 -3.10
C ILE A 110 30.96 -13.27 -3.49
N LEU A 111 30.66 -14.51 -3.12
CA LEU A 111 29.41 -15.17 -3.47
C LEU A 111 28.21 -14.60 -2.70
N SER A 112 28.37 -14.24 -1.43
CA SER A 112 27.33 -13.54 -0.65
C SER A 112 27.05 -12.16 -1.24
N VAL A 113 28.08 -11.42 -1.67
CA VAL A 113 27.91 -10.14 -2.38
C VAL A 113 27.20 -10.37 -3.71
N VAL A 114 27.59 -11.38 -4.48
CA VAL A 114 26.93 -11.74 -5.75
C VAL A 114 25.47 -12.14 -5.50
N LEU A 115 25.16 -12.94 -4.49
CA LEU A 115 23.79 -13.32 -4.08
C LEU A 115 22.96 -12.11 -3.64
N CYS A 116 23.55 -11.19 -2.87
CA CYS A 116 22.87 -9.95 -2.50
C CYS A 116 22.55 -9.12 -3.76
N ILE A 117 23.50 -9.02 -4.69
CA ILE A 117 23.30 -8.33 -5.97
C ILE A 117 22.24 -9.04 -6.81
N THR A 118 22.30 -10.37 -6.98
CA THR A 118 21.30 -11.13 -7.75
C THR A 118 19.95 -11.28 -7.06
N MET A 119 19.82 -10.99 -5.77
CA MET A 119 18.52 -10.86 -5.10
C MET A 119 17.94 -9.44 -5.23
N LEU A 120 18.78 -8.41 -5.31
CA LEU A 120 18.38 -7.02 -5.54
C LEU A 120 18.02 -6.73 -7.01
N PHE A 121 18.65 -7.44 -7.94
CA PHE A 121 18.50 -7.19 -9.39
C PHE A 121 17.13 -7.60 -9.96
N PRO A 122 16.55 -8.78 -9.65
CA PRO A 122 15.25 -9.20 -10.18
C PRO A 122 14.11 -8.29 -9.76
N SER A 123 14.13 -7.78 -8.52
CA SER A 123 13.13 -6.81 -8.06
C SER A 123 13.27 -5.48 -8.80
N GLY A 124 14.50 -4.96 -8.95
CA GLY A 124 14.71 -3.69 -9.64
C GLY A 124 14.40 -3.73 -11.14
N THR A 125 14.73 -4.82 -11.84
CA THR A 125 14.43 -4.95 -13.28
C THR A 125 12.97 -5.29 -13.55
N TYR A 126 12.31 -6.06 -12.67
CA TYR A 126 10.88 -6.31 -12.78
C TYR A 126 10.09 -5.04 -12.48
N ASP A 127 10.44 -4.29 -11.43
CA ASP A 127 9.78 -3.01 -11.12
C ASP A 127 9.98 -2.01 -12.27
N TYR A 128 11.19 -1.89 -12.83
CA TYR A 128 11.43 -0.99 -13.97
C TYR A 128 10.68 -1.43 -15.24
N ALA A 129 10.66 -2.73 -15.55
CA ALA A 129 9.94 -3.25 -16.70
C ALA A 129 8.42 -3.18 -16.52
N ALA A 130 7.92 -3.40 -15.31
CA ALA A 130 6.51 -3.24 -14.97
C ALA A 130 6.11 -1.77 -15.12
N VAL A 131 6.83 -0.84 -14.49
CA VAL A 131 6.57 0.61 -14.61
C VAL A 131 6.67 1.11 -16.05
N ALA A 132 7.59 0.56 -16.86
CA ALA A 132 7.72 0.94 -18.26
C ALA A 132 6.68 0.30 -19.20
N SER A 133 5.90 -0.68 -18.73
CA SER A 133 4.89 -1.40 -19.53
C SER A 133 3.46 -1.29 -19.00
N THR A 134 3.29 -0.81 -17.78
CA THR A 134 2.00 -0.36 -17.27
C THR A 134 1.82 1.10 -17.65
N ASP A 135 0.72 1.41 -18.33
CA ASP A 135 0.20 2.77 -18.33
C ASP A 135 0.18 3.27 -16.88
N PRO A 136 0.62 4.52 -16.61
CA PRO A 136 0.64 5.03 -15.25
C PRO A 136 -0.75 4.78 -14.65
N LEU A 137 -0.77 4.28 -13.40
CA LEU A 137 -2.00 3.98 -12.66
C LEU A 137 -2.94 5.20 -12.56
N VAL A 138 -2.44 6.38 -12.91
CA VAL A 138 -3.08 7.67 -12.76
C VAL A 138 -2.67 8.59 -13.91
N ASP A 139 -3.66 9.26 -14.50
CA ASP A 139 -3.49 10.25 -15.57
C ASP A 139 -2.77 11.54 -15.08
N ASP A 140 -2.09 12.24 -15.99
CA ASP A 140 -1.39 13.50 -15.72
C ASP A 140 -2.36 14.58 -15.19
N ALA A 141 -3.63 14.56 -15.60
CA ALA A 141 -4.61 15.52 -15.12
C ALA A 141 -5.10 15.19 -13.69
N GLU A 142 -5.18 13.92 -13.30
CA GLU A 142 -5.49 13.53 -11.90
C GLU A 142 -4.33 13.90 -10.97
N LYS A 143 -3.08 13.75 -11.42
CA LYS A 143 -1.92 14.27 -10.68
C LYS A 143 -1.98 15.78 -10.52
N THR A 144 -2.31 16.51 -11.58
CA THR A 144 -2.46 17.98 -11.54
C THR A 144 -3.55 18.42 -10.55
N MET A 145 -4.65 17.68 -10.48
CA MET A 145 -5.70 17.88 -9.47
C MET A 145 -5.17 17.66 -8.05
N MET A 146 -4.39 16.59 -7.82
CA MET A 146 -3.79 16.31 -6.51
C MET A 146 -2.78 17.37 -6.08
N ASP A 147 -1.94 17.85 -7.02
CA ASP A 147 -1.05 18.99 -6.80
C ASP A 147 -1.84 20.25 -6.43
N TRP A 148 -2.96 20.52 -7.12
CA TRP A 148 -3.83 21.64 -6.78
C TRP A 148 -4.40 21.51 -5.36
N ILE A 149 -4.87 20.34 -4.96
CA ILE A 149 -5.36 20.07 -3.60
C ILE A 149 -4.26 20.35 -2.58
N ARG A 150 -3.04 19.85 -2.83
CA ARG A 150 -1.90 20.06 -1.93
C ARG A 150 -1.60 21.54 -1.72
N ASP A 151 -1.70 22.33 -2.78
CA ASP A 151 -1.24 23.72 -2.77
C ASP A 151 -2.36 24.72 -2.38
N HIS A 152 -3.64 24.32 -2.45
CA HIS A 152 -4.80 25.22 -2.26
C HIS A 152 -5.78 24.81 -1.15
N THR A 153 -5.53 23.71 -0.44
CA THR A 153 -6.36 23.28 0.71
C THR A 153 -5.60 23.35 2.03
N GLU A 154 -6.31 23.38 3.15
CA GLU A 154 -5.73 23.43 4.49
C GLU A 154 -4.92 22.15 4.80
N ASP A 155 -3.84 22.24 5.58
CA ASP A 155 -2.97 21.09 5.90
C ASP A 155 -3.71 19.95 6.62
N ASN A 156 -4.76 20.28 7.37
CA ASN A 156 -5.62 19.31 8.06
C ASN A 156 -6.83 18.87 7.22
N ALA A 157 -6.91 19.25 5.94
CA ALA A 157 -7.99 18.84 5.06
C ALA A 157 -8.05 17.31 4.90
N ILE A 158 -9.28 16.82 4.74
CA ILE A 158 -9.57 15.39 4.54
C ILE A 158 -10.11 15.17 3.14
N ILE A 159 -9.49 14.25 2.40
CA ILE A 159 -9.93 13.86 1.06
C ILE A 159 -10.89 12.68 1.17
N ALA A 160 -12.11 12.86 0.67
CA ALA A 160 -13.12 11.83 0.54
C ALA A 160 -13.15 11.33 -0.92
N SER A 161 -13.05 10.03 -1.10
CA SER A 161 -13.19 9.35 -2.39
C SER A 161 -13.60 7.91 -2.16
N TRP A 162 -13.83 7.16 -3.24
CA TRP A 162 -13.85 5.70 -3.11
C TRP A 162 -12.47 5.19 -2.66
N TRP A 163 -12.49 4.14 -1.83
CA TRP A 163 -11.34 3.68 -1.05
C TRP A 163 -10.15 3.18 -1.89
N ASP A 164 -10.40 2.65 -3.09
CA ASP A 164 -9.37 2.15 -4.02
C ASP A 164 -8.26 3.20 -4.20
N TYR A 165 -8.63 4.48 -4.21
CA TYR A 165 -7.75 5.62 -4.48
C TYR A 165 -7.13 6.24 -3.23
N GLY A 166 -7.56 5.81 -2.03
CA GLY A 166 -7.20 6.46 -0.78
C GLY A 166 -5.69 6.54 -0.52
N TYR A 167 -4.92 5.53 -0.93
CA TYR A 167 -3.47 5.58 -0.77
C TYR A 167 -2.77 6.53 -1.74
N TYR A 168 -3.26 6.59 -2.98
CA TYR A 168 -2.71 7.46 -4.00
C TYR A 168 -3.00 8.93 -3.68
N TYR A 169 -4.26 9.27 -3.38
CA TYR A 169 -4.64 10.64 -3.01
C TYR A 169 -3.89 11.12 -1.78
N GLN A 170 -3.74 10.27 -0.77
CA GLN A 170 -2.96 10.62 0.41
C GLN A 170 -1.49 10.91 0.09
N TYR A 171 -0.89 10.17 -0.85
CA TYR A 171 0.52 10.33 -1.22
C TYR A 171 0.74 11.62 -2.02
N GLU A 172 -0.05 11.88 -3.05
CA GLU A 172 0.17 13.03 -3.94
C GLU A 172 -0.35 14.35 -3.34
N SER A 173 -1.52 14.34 -2.69
CA SER A 173 -2.09 15.56 -2.11
C SER A 173 -1.46 15.94 -0.76
N GLU A 174 -0.70 15.03 -0.14
CA GLU A 174 -0.20 15.15 1.24
C GLU A 174 -1.30 15.45 2.27
N ARG A 175 -2.55 15.06 1.98
CA ARG A 175 -3.71 15.20 2.88
C ARG A 175 -4.16 13.86 3.44
N ARG A 176 -4.84 13.89 4.57
CA ARG A 176 -5.45 12.67 5.14
C ARG A 176 -6.60 12.23 4.22
N THR A 177 -6.72 10.94 3.94
CA THR A 177 -7.88 10.38 3.25
C THR A 177 -8.90 9.82 4.23
N LEU A 178 -10.18 9.90 3.87
CA LEU A 178 -11.30 9.40 4.68
C LEU A 178 -11.29 7.86 4.76
N ALA A 179 -10.95 7.21 3.65
CA ALA A 179 -10.86 5.76 3.54
C ALA A 179 -9.72 5.37 2.61
N ASP A 180 -9.01 4.31 2.97
CA ASP A 180 -7.95 3.68 2.19
C ASP A 180 -7.93 2.16 2.46
N GLY A 181 -7.02 1.43 1.82
CA GLY A 181 -6.88 -0.01 2.01
C GLY A 181 -6.47 -0.46 3.43
N SER A 182 -6.02 0.46 4.30
CA SER A 182 -5.69 0.16 5.71
C SER A 182 -6.86 0.39 6.65
N THR A 183 -7.79 1.26 6.27
CA THR A 183 -9.02 1.60 7.02
C THR A 183 -10.14 0.58 6.75
N TYR A 184 -9.77 -0.61 6.28
CA TYR A 184 -10.63 -1.72 5.89
C TYR A 184 -11.43 -2.25 7.08
N SER A 185 -12.67 -1.77 7.25
CA SER A 185 -13.69 -2.44 8.04
C SER A 185 -14.99 -2.49 7.24
N GLY A 186 -15.67 -3.64 7.22
CA GLY A 186 -16.88 -3.81 6.40
C GLY A 186 -17.96 -2.73 6.64
N GLN A 187 -18.05 -2.22 7.87
CA GLN A 187 -18.96 -1.14 8.22
C GLN A 187 -18.53 0.23 7.65
N ALA A 188 -17.22 0.50 7.58
CA ALA A 188 -16.71 1.74 7.01
C ALA A 188 -16.98 1.82 5.50
N PHE A 189 -16.86 0.70 4.75
CA PHE A 189 -17.21 0.67 3.32
C PHE A 189 -18.67 0.96 3.06
N SER A 190 -19.55 0.31 3.82
CA SER A 190 -21.00 0.48 3.63
C SER A 190 -21.42 1.92 3.94
N ARG A 191 -20.87 2.53 5.00
CA ARG A 191 -21.14 3.94 5.32
C ARG A 191 -20.56 4.91 4.29
N LEU A 192 -19.34 4.66 3.79
CA LEU A 192 -18.74 5.46 2.71
C LEU A 192 -19.58 5.39 1.43
N GLY A 193 -20.00 4.18 1.05
CA GLY A 193 -20.90 3.98 -0.09
C GLY A 193 -22.24 4.67 0.13
N ALA A 194 -22.80 4.60 1.35
CA ALA A 194 -24.04 5.27 1.70
C ALA A 194 -23.92 6.79 1.63
N ALA A 195 -22.77 7.35 2.03
CA ALA A 195 -22.48 8.78 1.87
C ALA A 195 -22.48 9.18 0.38
N LEU A 196 -21.78 8.43 -0.47
CA LEU A 196 -21.73 8.68 -1.91
C LEU A 196 -23.10 8.51 -2.60
N MET A 197 -23.88 7.54 -2.16
CA MET A 197 -25.17 7.14 -2.75
C MET A 197 -26.37 7.67 -1.98
N ALA A 198 -26.20 8.66 -1.10
CA ALA A 198 -27.31 9.30 -0.44
C ALA A 198 -28.18 10.03 -1.48
N GLU A 199 -29.51 9.95 -1.31
CA GLU A 199 -30.45 10.63 -2.20
C GLU A 199 -30.54 12.13 -1.93
N ASN A 200 -30.22 12.53 -0.68
CA ASN A 200 -30.19 13.91 -0.25
C ASN A 200 -28.72 14.36 -0.04
N PRO A 201 -28.27 15.45 -0.70
CA PRO A 201 -26.94 16.00 -0.50
C PRO A 201 -26.60 16.40 0.94
N ASP A 202 -27.58 16.87 1.72
CA ASP A 202 -27.35 17.22 3.13
C ASP A 202 -27.07 15.97 3.98
N ASP A 203 -27.76 14.87 3.71
CA ASP A 203 -27.52 13.58 4.37
C ASP A 203 -26.16 13.00 3.95
N SER A 204 -25.78 13.16 2.67
CA SER A 204 -24.45 12.81 2.15
C SER A 204 -23.35 13.53 2.92
N ALA A 205 -23.44 14.87 3.00
CA ALA A 205 -22.48 15.71 3.70
C ALA A 205 -22.37 15.33 5.19
N LYS A 206 -23.50 15.08 5.85
CA LYS A 206 -23.53 14.62 7.24
C LYS A 206 -22.81 13.29 7.43
N LEU A 207 -23.05 12.31 6.56
CA LEU A 207 -22.37 11.01 6.63
C LEU A 207 -20.85 11.13 6.43
N PHE A 208 -20.40 11.99 5.51
CA PHE A 208 -18.97 12.27 5.34
C PHE A 208 -18.34 12.88 6.59
N ARG A 209 -19.03 13.83 7.25
CA ARG A 209 -18.59 14.44 8.51
C ARG A 209 -18.50 13.40 9.64
N GLU A 210 -19.53 12.56 9.79
CA GLU A 210 -19.54 11.47 10.78
C GLU A 210 -18.40 10.48 10.57
N LEU A 211 -18.08 10.16 9.31
CA LEU A 211 -16.96 9.28 8.96
C LEU A 211 -15.59 9.90 9.22
N ALA A 212 -15.46 11.22 9.02
CA ALA A 212 -14.21 11.92 9.25
C ALA A 212 -13.81 11.92 10.73
N GLY A 213 -14.82 11.98 11.62
CA GLY A 213 -14.61 12.03 13.07
C GLY A 213 -13.88 13.29 13.55
N ASP A 214 -13.84 14.32 12.70
CA ASP A 214 -13.23 15.62 12.96
C ASP A 214 -14.12 16.72 12.37
N ASP A 215 -14.86 17.40 13.23
CA ASP A 215 -15.79 18.46 12.83
C ASP A 215 -15.07 19.75 12.40
N THR A 216 -13.76 19.86 12.64
CA THR A 216 -12.97 21.06 12.36
C THR A 216 -12.22 21.00 11.04
N ALA A 217 -11.98 19.79 10.53
CA ALA A 217 -11.27 19.58 9.28
C ALA A 217 -12.20 19.84 8.07
N PRO A 218 -11.77 20.62 7.06
CA PRO A 218 -12.50 20.74 5.81
C PRO A 218 -12.41 19.42 5.04
N ILE A 219 -13.53 18.98 4.46
CA ILE A 219 -13.62 17.74 3.69
C ILE A 219 -13.76 18.09 2.21
N TYR A 220 -12.95 17.46 1.37
CA TYR A 220 -12.96 17.61 -0.07
C TYR A 220 -13.31 16.27 -0.72
N LEU A 221 -14.45 16.19 -1.37
CA LEU A 221 -14.89 15.04 -2.16
C LEU A 221 -14.27 15.11 -3.55
N VAL A 222 -13.52 14.08 -3.92
CA VAL A 222 -12.88 13.91 -5.22
C VAL A 222 -13.68 12.92 -6.05
N LEU A 223 -14.14 13.37 -7.22
CA LEU A 223 -14.87 12.57 -8.20
C LEU A 223 -14.10 12.54 -9.52
N THR A 224 -13.68 11.35 -9.93
CA THR A 224 -12.98 11.09 -11.19
C THR A 224 -13.78 10.12 -12.06
N PRO A 225 -13.49 10.04 -13.37
CA PRO A 225 -14.10 9.07 -14.28
C PRO A 225 -14.09 7.63 -13.75
N GLU A 226 -13.01 7.23 -13.08
CA GLU A 226 -12.82 5.89 -12.55
C GLU A 226 -13.60 5.63 -11.25
N VAL A 227 -13.82 6.67 -10.44
CA VAL A 227 -14.74 6.57 -9.31
C VAL A 227 -16.17 6.40 -9.82
N ILE A 228 -16.55 7.16 -10.85
CA ILE A 228 -17.89 7.09 -11.45
C ILE A 228 -18.12 5.77 -12.17
N SER A 229 -17.11 5.20 -12.84
CA SER A 229 -17.20 3.90 -13.49
C SER A 229 -17.45 2.74 -12.50
N ARG A 230 -17.12 2.94 -11.20
CA ARG A 230 -17.41 2.00 -10.11
C ARG A 230 -18.76 2.23 -9.43
N SER A 231 -19.61 3.13 -9.94
CA SER A 231 -20.90 3.49 -9.34
C SER A 231 -21.78 2.29 -8.96
N SER A 232 -21.82 1.23 -9.78
CA SER A 232 -22.58 0.01 -9.47
C SER A 232 -22.09 -0.71 -8.22
N VAL A 233 -20.77 -0.80 -8.04
CA VAL A 233 -20.14 -1.41 -6.85
C VAL A 233 -20.31 -0.51 -5.62
N ILE A 234 -20.16 0.81 -5.81
CA ILE A 234 -20.39 1.79 -4.74
C ILE A 234 -21.83 1.71 -4.24
N ALA A 235 -22.80 1.59 -5.15
CA ALA A 235 -24.22 1.42 -4.82
C ALA A 235 -24.48 0.09 -4.11
N TYR A 236 -23.86 -1.00 -4.59
CA TYR A 236 -23.99 -2.31 -3.95
C TYR A 236 -23.62 -2.28 -2.46
N TYR A 237 -22.48 -1.67 -2.12
CA TYR A 237 -22.04 -1.57 -0.73
C TYR A 237 -22.75 -0.46 0.05
N GLY A 238 -23.07 0.65 -0.60
CA GLY A 238 -23.75 1.79 0.02
C GLY A 238 -25.20 1.50 0.41
N LEU A 239 -25.85 0.61 -0.32
CA LEU A 239 -27.24 0.19 -0.09
C LEU A 239 -27.31 -1.22 0.53
N TRP A 240 -26.23 -1.66 1.18
CA TRP A 240 -26.14 -2.94 1.85
C TRP A 240 -26.96 -2.97 3.16
N ASP A 241 -27.91 -3.90 3.27
CA ASP A 241 -28.63 -4.15 4.52
C ASP A 241 -27.96 -5.31 5.28
N ALA A 242 -27.36 -4.98 6.42
CA ALA A 242 -26.70 -5.97 7.29
C ALA A 242 -27.68 -6.96 7.93
N THR A 243 -28.97 -6.63 8.00
CA THR A 243 -30.02 -7.46 8.61
C THR A 243 -30.44 -8.58 7.66
N THR A 244 -30.62 -8.26 6.39
CA THR A 244 -31.01 -9.23 5.35
C THR A 244 -29.80 -9.90 4.70
N GLY A 245 -28.62 -9.28 4.79
CA GLY A 245 -27.40 -9.75 4.12
C GLY A 245 -27.45 -9.57 2.60
N THR A 246 -28.25 -8.61 2.12
CA THR A 246 -28.41 -8.32 0.69
C THR A 246 -28.32 -6.81 0.42
N SER A 247 -27.89 -6.45 -0.78
CA SER A 247 -27.92 -5.06 -1.24
C SER A 247 -29.28 -4.71 -1.84
N ASN A 248 -29.77 -3.52 -1.53
CA ASN A 248 -30.97 -2.92 -2.15
C ASN A 248 -30.62 -2.04 -3.36
N ALA A 249 -29.42 -2.18 -3.93
CA ALA A 249 -29.01 -1.44 -5.11
C ALA A 249 -29.87 -1.82 -6.34
N PRO A 250 -30.39 -0.84 -7.10
CA PRO A 250 -31.16 -1.12 -8.30
C PRO A 250 -30.25 -1.57 -9.46
N ASP A 251 -30.82 -2.27 -10.44
CA ASP A 251 -30.10 -2.72 -11.64
C ASP A 251 -29.58 -1.54 -12.50
N SER A 252 -30.24 -0.38 -12.42
CA SER A 252 -29.84 0.86 -13.09
C SER A 252 -29.86 2.02 -12.11
N LEU A 253 -28.79 2.83 -12.09
CA LEU A 253 -28.68 4.00 -11.22
C LEU A 253 -29.23 5.23 -11.93
N ASP A 254 -30.08 5.98 -11.23
CA ASP A 254 -30.60 7.26 -11.70
C ASP A 254 -29.64 8.39 -11.31
N ILE A 255 -29.25 9.18 -12.31
CA ILE A 255 -28.26 10.25 -12.18
C ILE A 255 -28.75 11.36 -11.26
N GLU A 256 -30.02 11.73 -11.35
CA GLU A 256 -30.58 12.83 -10.55
C GLU A 256 -30.84 12.40 -9.11
N LYS A 257 -31.00 11.09 -8.90
CA LYS A 257 -31.38 10.53 -7.61
C LYS A 257 -30.21 10.45 -6.63
N TYR A 258 -29.01 10.14 -7.08
CA TYR A 258 -27.88 9.84 -6.18
C TYR A 258 -26.87 10.99 -6.15
N THR A 259 -26.49 11.43 -4.94
CA THR A 259 -25.63 12.61 -4.73
C THR A 259 -24.36 12.55 -5.58
N MET A 260 -23.57 11.47 -5.52
CA MET A 260 -22.35 11.33 -6.31
C MET A 260 -22.57 11.51 -7.82
N LEU A 261 -23.64 10.93 -8.38
CA LEU A 261 -23.94 11.02 -9.81
C LEU A 261 -24.48 12.41 -10.18
N SER A 262 -25.32 13.00 -9.32
CA SER A 262 -25.85 14.35 -9.50
C SER A 262 -24.76 15.41 -9.44
N LEU A 263 -23.74 15.24 -8.60
CA LEU A 263 -22.57 16.12 -8.54
C LEU A 263 -21.69 16.00 -9.79
N TYR A 264 -21.58 14.80 -10.37
CA TYR A 264 -20.72 14.58 -11.53
C TYR A 264 -21.38 14.96 -12.87
N TYR A 265 -22.64 14.57 -13.07
CA TYR A 265 -23.36 14.76 -14.33
C TYR A 265 -24.42 15.88 -14.30
N GLY A 266 -24.90 16.27 -13.11
CA GLY A 266 -25.99 17.22 -12.94
C GLY A 266 -25.55 18.68 -12.90
N ASP A 267 -26.52 19.59 -12.68
CA ASP A 267 -26.23 21.02 -12.56
C ASP A 267 -25.76 21.38 -11.13
N SER A 268 -24.49 21.76 -11.05
CA SER A 268 -23.81 22.24 -9.84
C SER A 268 -24.48 23.40 -9.12
N SER A 269 -25.37 24.15 -9.77
CA SER A 269 -26.04 25.34 -9.20
C SER A 269 -27.10 25.03 -8.13
N THR A 270 -27.48 23.76 -7.99
CA THR A 270 -28.61 23.32 -7.14
C THR A 270 -28.21 22.72 -5.80
N GLN A 271 -26.90 22.51 -5.57
CA GLN A 271 -26.39 21.74 -4.44
C GLN A 271 -25.87 22.65 -3.33
N THR A 272 -26.63 22.84 -2.24
CA THR A 272 -26.22 23.71 -1.12
C THR A 272 -25.18 23.09 -0.20
N ALA A 273 -25.10 21.75 -0.16
CA ALA A 273 -24.19 21.02 0.72
C ALA A 273 -22.76 20.88 0.18
N PHE A 274 -22.58 21.08 -1.14
CA PHE A 274 -21.30 20.88 -1.83
C PHE A 274 -20.96 22.10 -2.69
N THR A 275 -19.76 22.64 -2.49
CA THR A 275 -19.24 23.75 -3.29
C THR A 275 -18.14 23.22 -4.22
N LYS A 276 -18.34 23.30 -5.54
CA LYS A 276 -17.30 22.91 -6.50
C LYS A 276 -16.13 23.90 -6.42
N VAL A 277 -14.93 23.38 -6.17
CA VAL A 277 -13.71 24.20 -6.01
C VAL A 277 -12.68 23.97 -7.11
N TYR A 278 -12.78 22.85 -7.82
CA TYR A 278 -11.88 22.50 -8.93
C TYR A 278 -12.64 21.69 -9.98
N GLU A 279 -12.35 21.95 -11.25
CA GLU A 279 -12.81 21.18 -12.41
C GLU A 279 -11.69 21.16 -13.45
N ALA A 280 -11.34 19.98 -13.94
CA ALA A 280 -10.43 19.79 -15.07
C ALA A 280 -11.00 18.73 -16.01
N GLU A 281 -10.67 18.84 -17.29
CA GLU A 281 -10.96 17.80 -18.28
C GLU A 281 -9.72 16.92 -18.45
N ASP A 282 -9.92 15.61 -18.44
CA ASP A 282 -8.91 14.62 -18.79
C ASP A 282 -8.94 14.42 -20.32
N PRO A 283 -7.89 14.89 -21.04
CA PRO A 283 -7.81 14.76 -22.49
C PRO A 283 -7.61 13.31 -22.97
N ASP A 284 -7.05 12.44 -22.13
CA ASP A 284 -6.74 11.05 -22.45
C ASP A 284 -7.97 10.14 -22.25
N GLN A 285 -8.94 10.56 -21.43
CA GLN A 285 -10.23 9.90 -21.23
C GLN A 285 -11.40 10.51 -22.02
N GLY A 286 -11.11 11.19 -23.12
CA GLY A 286 -12.15 11.72 -24.01
C GLY A 286 -12.92 12.91 -23.43
N ASN A 287 -12.22 13.80 -22.73
CA ASN A 287 -12.74 15.00 -22.06
C ASN A 287 -13.72 14.70 -20.92
N GLN A 288 -13.54 13.57 -20.23
CA GLN A 288 -14.26 13.36 -18.98
C GLN A 288 -13.71 14.29 -17.89
N LYS A 289 -14.57 14.66 -16.94
CA LYS A 289 -14.27 15.71 -15.97
C LYS A 289 -13.78 15.11 -14.67
N MET A 290 -12.76 15.72 -14.09
CA MET A 290 -12.39 15.51 -12.69
C MET A 290 -12.84 16.70 -11.89
N MET A 291 -13.47 16.44 -10.75
CA MET A 291 -14.07 17.48 -9.93
C MET A 291 -13.68 17.30 -8.47
N VAL A 292 -13.42 18.43 -7.81
CA VAL A 292 -13.25 18.50 -6.36
C VAL A 292 -14.35 19.37 -5.78
N TRP A 293 -15.04 18.83 -4.78
CA TRP A 293 -16.15 19.45 -4.09
C TRP A 293 -15.81 19.65 -2.62
N LYS A 294 -15.85 20.88 -2.13
CA LYS A 294 -15.77 21.17 -0.69
C LYS A 294 -17.13 20.90 -0.05
N ILE A 295 -17.15 20.07 0.97
CA ILE A 295 -18.35 19.81 1.78
C ILE A 295 -18.53 20.98 2.75
N ASN A 296 -19.72 21.58 2.75
CA ASN A 296 -20.06 22.73 3.58
C ASN A 296 -20.28 22.37 5.06
#